data_AF-A0A7G8AHR8-F1
#
_entry.id   AF-A0A7G8AHR8-F1
#
_cell.length_a   1.000
_cell.length_b   1.000
_cell.length_c   1.000
_cell.angle_alpha   90.00
_cell.angle_beta   90.00
_cell.angle_gamma   90.00
#
_symmetry.space_group_name_H-M   'P 1'
#
loop_
_entity.id
_entity.type
_entity.pdbx_description
1 polymer ?
#
loop_
_entity_poly.entity_id
_entity_poly.type
_entity_poly.pdbx_seq_one_letter_code
_entity_poly.pdbx_strand_id
1 'polypeptide(L)'
;MTKYYDRSGIEISSAKIRCVDSVKGTAEYTFRILCDKCNGRGERKHFYRSRCMACKATGYSLETTRTAYTLNALYRINAQAARKVSASLQNERLRTENAHNSAFNAWCRSHQKMVDAITQQSSSNNYLESLKSSLTHQRQLSDKQLAVAARILGIH
;
A
#
# COMPACT_ATOMS: atom_id res chain seq x y z
N MET A 1 -7.39 -8.18 3.14
CA MET A 1 -8.15 -8.27 1.88
C MET A 1 -7.23 -8.73 0.77
N THR A 2 -7.64 -9.73 -0.01
CA THR A 2 -6.86 -10.23 -1.16
C THR A 2 -6.95 -9.23 -2.31
N LYS A 3 -5.80 -8.82 -2.86
CA LYS A 3 -5.73 -7.94 -4.03
C LYS A 3 -5.87 -8.75 -5.33
N TYR A 4 -6.56 -8.16 -6.30
CA TYR A 4 -6.78 -8.74 -7.63
C TYR A 4 -6.24 -7.80 -8.71
N TYR A 5 -5.72 -8.39 -9.77
CA TYR A 5 -5.05 -7.70 -10.87
C TYR A 5 -5.63 -8.15 -12.21
N ASP A 6 -5.73 -7.23 -13.16
CA ASP A 6 -5.97 -7.58 -14.57
C ASP A 6 -4.77 -8.37 -15.13
N ARG A 7 -4.95 -9.02 -16.29
CA ARG A 7 -3.88 -9.74 -17.01
C ARG A 7 -2.66 -8.86 -17.31
N SER A 8 -2.86 -7.55 -17.44
CA SER A 8 -1.80 -6.55 -17.63
C SER A 8 -1.01 -6.20 -16.36
N GLY A 9 -1.48 -6.62 -15.19
CA GLY A 9 -0.91 -6.27 -13.88
C GLY A 9 -1.51 -5.03 -13.22
N ILE A 10 -2.55 -4.42 -13.81
CA ILE A 10 -3.26 -3.28 -13.21
C ILE A 10 -4.10 -3.77 -12.02
N GLU A 11 -3.94 -3.15 -10.85
CA GLU A 11 -4.75 -3.46 -9.67
C GLU A 11 -6.22 -3.08 -9.89
N ILE A 12 -7.12 -4.01 -9.56
CA ILE A 12 -8.56 -3.81 -9.68
C ILE A 12 -9.13 -3.54 -8.28
N SER A 13 -9.87 -2.43 -8.16
CA SER A 13 -10.58 -2.07 -6.93
C SER A 13 -11.47 -3.21 -6.47
N SER A 14 -11.40 -3.54 -5.17
CA SER A 14 -12.21 -4.59 -4.54
C SER A 14 -13.71 -4.41 -4.76
N ALA A 15 -14.19 -3.17 -4.85
CA ALA A 15 -15.59 -2.85 -5.12
C ALA A 15 -16.09 -3.29 -6.51
N LYS A 16 -15.17 -3.53 -7.46
CA LYS A 16 -15.49 -3.97 -8.82
C LYS A 16 -15.40 -5.50 -9.00
N ILE A 17 -14.87 -6.21 -8.01
CA ILE A 17 -14.65 -7.66 -8.07
C ILE A 17 -15.95 -8.41 -7.79
N ARG A 18 -16.23 -9.43 -8.59
CA ARG A 18 -17.39 -10.32 -8.53
C ARG A 18 -16.95 -11.77 -8.81
N CYS A 19 -17.82 -12.75 -8.54
CA CYS A 19 -17.63 -14.15 -8.91
C CYS A 19 -16.22 -14.69 -8.54
N VAL A 20 -15.87 -14.64 -7.26
CA VAL A 20 -14.53 -15.07 -6.79
C VAL A 20 -14.42 -16.59 -6.74
N ASP A 21 -13.45 -17.14 -7.46
CA ASP A 21 -12.98 -18.51 -7.32
C ASP A 21 -11.66 -18.49 -6.53
N SER A 22 -11.77 -18.78 -5.24
CA SER A 22 -10.63 -18.78 -4.30
C SER A 22 -9.63 -19.90 -4.56
N VAL A 23 -10.07 -21.03 -5.15
CA VAL A 23 -9.21 -22.18 -5.43
C VAL A 23 -8.30 -21.88 -6.61
N LYS A 24 -8.85 -21.29 -7.68
CA LYS A 24 -8.07 -20.86 -8.85
C LYS A 24 -7.37 -19.53 -8.64
N GLY A 25 -7.79 -18.76 -7.63
CA GLY A 25 -7.31 -17.41 -7.37
C GLY A 25 -7.71 -16.44 -8.47
N THR A 26 -8.92 -16.61 -9.01
CA THR A 26 -9.49 -15.79 -10.08
C THR A 26 -10.77 -15.12 -9.62
N ALA A 27 -11.11 -14.00 -10.24
CA ALA A 27 -12.38 -13.34 -10.06
C ALA A 27 -12.81 -12.65 -11.36
N GLU A 28 -13.98 -12.04 -11.38
CA GLU A 28 -14.49 -11.29 -12.51
C GLU A 28 -14.62 -9.80 -12.16
N TYR A 29 -14.49 -8.94 -13.15
CA TYR A 29 -14.81 -7.53 -13.00
C TYR A 29 -15.34 -6.95 -14.32
N THR A 30 -16.17 -5.93 -14.21
CA THR A 30 -16.65 -5.18 -15.37
C THR A 30 -15.56 -4.21 -15.82
N PHE A 31 -14.99 -4.48 -16.99
CA PHE A 31 -14.10 -3.58 -17.69
C PHE A 31 -14.90 -2.70 -18.64
N ARG A 32 -14.62 -1.40 -18.62
CA ARG A 32 -15.23 -0.43 -19.53
C ARG A 32 -14.12 0.26 -20.30
N ILE A 33 -14.23 0.22 -21.63
CA ILE A 33 -13.41 1.08 -22.47
C ILE A 33 -13.90 2.52 -22.29
N LEU A 34 -12.97 3.45 -22.05
CA LEU A 34 -13.23 4.88 -22.00
C LEU A 34 -12.70 5.51 -23.28
N CYS A 35 -13.21 6.69 -23.63
CA CYS A 35 -12.70 7.41 -24.79
C CYS A 35 -11.32 8.02 -24.51
N ASP A 36 -10.38 7.80 -25.43
CA ASP A 36 -8.98 8.22 -25.29
C ASP A 36 -8.79 9.75 -25.17
N LYS A 37 -9.73 10.55 -25.71
CA LYS A 37 -9.64 12.02 -25.69
C LYS A 37 -10.22 12.64 -24.42
N CYS A 38 -11.36 12.14 -23.95
CA CYS A 38 -12.20 12.77 -22.93
C CYS A 38 -12.25 11.96 -21.62
N ASN A 39 -11.74 10.71 -21.60
CA ASN A 39 -12.04 9.68 -20.59
C ASN A 39 -13.55 9.48 -20.32
N GLY A 40 -14.40 10.01 -21.21
CA GLY A 40 -15.83 9.97 -21.12
C GLY A 40 -16.40 8.66 -21.65
N ARG A 41 -17.68 8.44 -21.34
CA ARG A 41 -18.42 7.26 -21.78
C ARG A 41 -18.76 7.35 -23.27
N GLY A 42 -18.56 6.26 -23.99
CA GLY A 42 -19.07 6.12 -25.35
C GLY A 42 -20.59 5.88 -25.37
N GLU A 43 -21.22 6.10 -26.51
CA GLU A 43 -22.53 5.55 -26.84
C GLU A 43 -22.30 4.37 -27.80
N ARG A 44 -22.75 3.17 -27.41
CA ARG A 44 -22.67 2.00 -28.28
C ARG A 44 -23.81 2.07 -29.29
N LYS A 45 -23.48 2.20 -30.58
CA LYS A 45 -24.43 2.07 -31.69
C LYS A 45 -24.19 0.75 -32.41
N HIS A 46 -25.25 0.00 -32.69
CA HIS A 46 -25.16 -1.31 -33.33
C HIS A 46 -24.68 -1.25 -34.79
N PHE A 47 -25.00 -0.17 -35.51
CA PHE A 47 -24.74 -0.03 -36.95
C PHE A 47 -23.76 1.10 -37.31
N TYR A 48 -23.35 1.94 -36.35
CA TYR A 48 -22.51 3.12 -36.59
C TYR A 48 -21.31 3.17 -35.65
N ARG A 49 -20.27 3.94 -36.03
CA ARG A 49 -19.10 4.20 -35.18
C ARG A 49 -19.56 4.79 -33.83
N SER A 50 -19.11 4.16 -32.75
CA SER A 50 -19.40 4.61 -31.38
C SER A 50 -18.74 5.97 -31.10
N ARG A 51 -19.44 6.90 -30.43
CA ARG A 51 -18.95 8.27 -30.14
C ARG A 51 -18.88 8.53 -28.63
N CYS A 52 -17.88 9.27 -28.16
CA CYS A 52 -17.84 9.79 -26.78
C CYS A 52 -19.05 10.70 -26.56
N MET A 53 -19.82 10.48 -25.50
CA MET A 53 -20.95 11.32 -25.13
C MET A 53 -20.51 12.74 -24.79
N ALA A 54 -19.32 12.89 -24.19
CA ALA A 54 -18.77 14.19 -23.77
C ALA A 54 -18.14 14.98 -24.92
N CYS A 55 -17.21 14.41 -25.69
CA CYS A 55 -16.43 15.15 -26.71
C CYS A 55 -16.80 14.82 -28.16
N LYS A 56 -17.76 13.90 -28.39
CA LYS A 56 -18.24 13.47 -29.71
C LYS A 56 -17.16 12.89 -30.64
N ALA A 57 -15.93 12.68 -30.17
CA ALA A 57 -14.88 11.92 -30.86
C ALA A 57 -15.23 10.43 -30.89
N THR A 58 -14.38 9.59 -31.49
CA THR A 58 -14.50 8.13 -31.40
C THR A 58 -14.48 7.71 -29.93
N GLY A 59 -15.54 7.04 -29.47
CA GLY A 59 -15.67 6.62 -28.09
C GLY A 59 -16.43 5.31 -28.00
N TYR A 60 -15.74 4.25 -27.60
CA TYR A 60 -16.31 2.92 -27.44
C TYR A 60 -16.94 2.82 -26.05
N SER A 61 -18.21 2.45 -25.96
CA SER A 61 -18.79 1.93 -24.71
C SER A 61 -18.98 0.45 -24.84
N LEU A 62 -17.86 -0.27 -24.72
CA LEU A 62 -17.89 -1.70 -24.56
C LEU A 62 -17.67 -1.99 -23.07
N GLU A 63 -18.74 -2.45 -22.43
CA GLU A 63 -18.64 -3.11 -21.14
C GLU A 63 -18.39 -4.59 -21.41
N THR A 64 -17.27 -5.11 -20.94
CA THR A 64 -17.00 -6.55 -20.96
C THR A 64 -16.69 -7.05 -19.58
N THR A 65 -17.13 -8.26 -19.29
CA THR A 65 -16.64 -8.98 -18.12
C THR A 65 -15.25 -9.51 -18.45
N ARG A 66 -14.27 -9.19 -17.59
CA ARG A 66 -12.90 -9.69 -17.68
C ARG A 66 -12.53 -10.44 -16.42
N THR A 67 -11.58 -11.36 -16.54
CA THR A 67 -11.03 -12.11 -15.42
C THR A 67 -9.93 -11.30 -14.73
N ALA A 68 -10.03 -11.18 -13.42
CA ALA A 68 -8.96 -10.70 -12.55
C ALA A 68 -8.29 -11.88 -11.84
N TYR A 69 -7.04 -11.70 -11.45
CA TYR A 69 -6.18 -12.74 -10.92
C TYR A 69 -5.56 -12.28 -9.61
N THR A 70 -5.45 -13.17 -8.64
CA THR A 70 -4.51 -13.01 -7.52
C THR A 70 -3.08 -12.96 -8.08
N LEU A 71 -2.13 -12.40 -7.31
CA LEU A 71 -0.74 -12.32 -7.78
C LEU A 71 -0.17 -13.70 -8.14
N ASN A 72 -0.47 -14.74 -7.34
CA ASN A 72 -0.05 -16.12 -7.60
C ASN A 72 -0.66 -16.68 -8.89
N ALA A 73 -1.95 -16.43 -9.15
CA ALA A 73 -2.59 -16.84 -10.40
C ALA A 73 -2.04 -16.05 -11.60
N LEU A 74 -1.75 -14.76 -11.42
CA LEU A 74 -1.15 -13.92 -12.47
C LEU A 74 0.23 -14.42 -12.88
N TYR A 75 1.05 -14.93 -11.94
CA TYR A 75 2.34 -15.56 -12.28
C TYR A 75 2.20 -16.72 -13.26
N ARG A 76 1.11 -17.49 -13.18
CA ARG A 76 0.86 -18.65 -14.06
C ARG A 76 0.45 -18.23 -15.48
N ILE A 77 -0.24 -17.10 -15.61
CA ILE A 77 -0.82 -16.64 -16.90
C ILE A 77 0.05 -15.58 -17.59
N ASN A 78 0.68 -14.70 -16.82
CA ASN A 78 1.55 -13.63 -17.31
C ASN A 78 2.63 -13.26 -16.27
N ALA A 79 3.70 -14.04 -16.24
CA ALA A 79 4.80 -13.86 -15.30
C ALA A 79 5.47 -12.48 -15.39
N GLN A 80 5.55 -11.87 -16.58
CA GLN A 80 6.16 -10.56 -16.74
C GLN A 80 5.36 -9.47 -16.03
N ALA A 81 4.03 -9.47 -16.19
CA ALA A 81 3.16 -8.54 -15.47
C ALA A 81 3.22 -8.78 -13.95
N ALA A 82 3.19 -10.04 -13.51
CA ALA A 82 3.30 -10.38 -12.09
C ALA A 82 4.62 -9.89 -11.46
N ARG A 83 5.76 -10.04 -12.16
CA ARG A 83 7.05 -9.50 -11.69
C ARG A 83 7.04 -7.98 -11.53
N LYS A 84 6.42 -7.25 -12.47
CA LYS A 84 6.28 -5.79 -12.36
C LYS A 84 5.45 -5.39 -11.14
N VAL A 85 4.33 -6.08 -10.91
CA VAL A 85 3.49 -5.87 -9.72
C VAL A 85 4.26 -6.15 -8.44
N SER A 86 4.95 -7.30 -8.36
CA SER A 86 5.75 -7.66 -7.20
C SER A 86 6.86 -6.64 -6.91
N ALA A 87 7.54 -6.14 -7.94
CA ALA A 87 8.56 -5.12 -7.79
C ALA A 87 7.96 -3.79 -7.28
N SER A 88 6.80 -3.39 -7.80
CA SER A 88 6.08 -2.20 -7.31
C SER A 88 5.70 -2.33 -5.84
N LEU A 89 5.16 -3.49 -5.43
CA LEU A 89 4.80 -3.76 -4.04
C LEU A 89 6.02 -3.75 -3.13
N GLN A 90 7.15 -4.29 -3.58
CA GLN A 90 8.40 -4.25 -2.82
C GLN A 90 8.92 -2.81 -2.67
N ASN A 91 8.86 -2.00 -3.73
CA ASN A 91 9.26 -0.60 -3.67
C ASN A 91 8.36 0.22 -2.73
N GLU A 92 7.05 -0.04 -2.72
CA GLU A 92 6.14 0.60 -1.76
C GLU A 92 6.49 0.24 -0.33
N ARG A 93 6.76 -1.03 -0.04
CA ARG A 93 7.21 -1.48 1.30
C ARG A 93 8.48 -0.76 1.73
N LEU A 94 9.50 -0.75 0.86
CA LEU A 94 10.76 -0.05 1.13
C LEU A 94 10.55 1.45 1.35
N ARG A 95 9.64 2.09 0.61
CA ARG A 95 9.30 3.51 0.84
C ARG A 95 8.63 3.72 2.20
N THR A 96 7.70 2.86 2.60
CA THR A 96 7.04 2.94 3.90
C THR A 96 8.02 2.69 5.05
N GLU A 97 8.90 1.69 4.92
CA GLU A 97 9.96 1.41 5.89
C GLU A 97 10.93 2.59 5.99
N ASN A 98 11.37 3.15 4.87
CA ASN A 98 12.25 4.33 4.87
C ASN A 98 11.57 5.56 5.49
N ALA A 99 10.28 5.77 5.24
CA ALA A 99 9.50 6.85 5.85
C ALA A 99 9.32 6.64 7.36
N HIS A 100 9.09 5.40 7.80
CA HIS A 100 9.05 5.04 9.22
C HIS A 100 10.40 5.30 9.90
N ASN A 101 11.49 4.85 9.28
CA ASN A 101 12.84 5.03 9.78
C ASN A 101 13.23 6.50 9.84
N SER A 102 12.85 7.31 8.83
CA SER A 102 13.10 8.75 8.84
C SER A 102 12.32 9.46 9.94
N ALA A 103 11.06 9.10 10.17
CA ALA A 103 10.23 9.64 11.25
C ALA A 103 10.78 9.25 12.64
N PHE A 104 11.19 7.99 12.83
CA PHE A 104 11.85 7.54 14.06
C PHE A 104 13.16 8.30 14.30
N ASN A 105 14.03 8.41 13.29
CA ASN A 105 15.29 9.14 13.40
C ASN A 105 15.10 10.65 13.66
N ALA A 106 14.03 11.25 13.13
CA ALA A 106 13.68 12.64 13.43
C ALA A 106 13.21 12.80 14.88
N TRP A 107 12.38 11.87 15.37
CA TRP A 107 11.92 11.84 16.75
C TRP A 107 13.06 11.60 17.75
N CYS A 108 14.01 10.71 17.45
CA CYS A 108 15.19 10.51 18.30
C CYS A 108 16.02 11.79 18.43
N ARG A 109 16.19 12.55 17.33
CA ARG A 109 16.90 13.83 17.35
C ARG A 109 16.21 14.89 18.20
N SER A 110 14.88 14.96 18.19
CA SER A 110 14.15 15.91 19.05
C SER A 110 14.18 15.51 20.53
N HIS A 111 14.39 14.23 20.84
CA HIS A 111 14.45 13.70 22.22
C HIS A 111 15.86 13.21 22.61
N GLN A 112 16.90 13.71 21.95
CA GLN A 112 18.27 13.18 22.02
C GLN A 112 18.76 12.98 23.46
N LYS A 113 18.59 14.00 24.32
CA LYS A 113 18.99 13.96 25.74
C LYS A 113 18.36 12.79 26.49
N MET A 114 17.07 12.52 26.26
CA MET A 114 16.36 11.41 26.89
C MET A 114 16.74 10.06 26.27
N VAL A 115 16.83 10.00 24.94
CA VAL A 115 17.19 8.76 24.24
C VAL A 115 18.57 8.28 24.69
N ASP A 116 19.55 9.18 24.74
CA ASP A 116 20.91 8.88 25.21
C ASP A 116 20.94 8.43 26.66
N ALA A 117 20.17 9.10 27.53
CA ALA A 117 20.11 8.72 28.93
C ALA A 117 19.49 7.33 29.15
N ILE A 118 18.49 6.93 28.34
CA ILE A 118 17.93 5.58 28.37
C ILE A 118 18.93 4.54 27.82
N THR A 119 19.62 4.83 26.71
CA THR A 119 20.56 3.86 26.11
C THR A 119 21.83 3.67 26.91
N GLN A 120 22.35 4.74 27.54
CA GLN A 120 23.59 4.70 28.34
C GLN A 120 23.39 4.15 29.76
N GLN A 121 22.14 4.00 30.23
CA GLN A 121 21.87 3.47 31.55
C GLN A 121 22.29 1.99 31.67
N SER A 122 22.97 1.66 32.76
CA SER A 122 23.39 0.32 33.14
C SER A 122 22.32 -0.38 34.01
N SER A 123 21.43 -1.11 33.34
CA SER A 123 20.73 -2.36 33.71
C SER A 123 20.14 -2.61 35.11
N SER A 124 19.92 -1.61 35.97
CA SER A 124 19.25 -1.84 37.27
C SER A 124 17.73 -1.67 37.25
N ASN A 125 17.13 -1.13 36.18
CA ASN A 125 15.70 -0.80 36.13
C ASN A 125 14.98 -1.48 34.95
N ASN A 126 14.09 -2.43 35.28
CA ASN A 126 13.32 -3.21 34.29
C ASN A 126 12.49 -2.36 33.33
N TYR A 127 12.00 -1.20 33.79
CA TYR A 127 11.22 -0.29 32.93
C TYR A 127 12.12 0.38 31.89
N LEU A 128 13.29 0.86 32.29
CA LEU A 128 14.25 1.48 31.37
C LEU A 128 14.81 0.46 30.36
N GLU A 129 15.03 -0.79 30.77
CA GLU A 129 15.39 -1.88 29.86
C GLU A 129 14.29 -2.16 28.82
N SER A 130 13.02 -2.12 29.23
CA SER A 130 11.88 -2.23 28.30
C SER A 130 11.82 -1.07 27.30
N LEU A 131 12.11 0.16 27.74
CA LEU A 131 12.20 1.32 26.86
C LEU A 131 13.38 1.22 25.90
N LYS A 132 14.54 0.76 26.38
CA LYS A 132 15.74 0.54 25.57
C LYS A 132 15.47 -0.49 24.48
N SER A 133 14.84 -1.61 24.82
CA SER A 133 14.37 -2.61 23.85
C SER A 133 13.41 -2.00 22.82
N SER A 134 12.47 -1.15 23.25
CA SER A 134 11.55 -0.45 22.34
C SER A 134 12.28 0.46 21.34
N LEU A 135 13.30 1.19 21.80
CA LEU A 135 14.15 2.03 20.96
C LEU A 135 15.00 1.21 19.98
N THR A 136 15.55 0.06 20.41
CA THR A 136 16.27 -0.88 19.53
C THR A 136 15.35 -1.40 18.41
N HIS A 137 14.08 -1.60 18.71
CA HIS A 137 13.05 -1.98 17.73
C HIS A 137 12.46 -0.78 16.96
N GLN A 138 13.10 0.39 17.02
CA GLN A 138 12.72 1.61 16.30
C GLN A 138 11.29 2.08 16.62
N ARG A 139 10.83 1.87 17.85
CA ARG A 139 9.53 2.36 18.32
C ARG A 139 9.71 3.66 19.07
N GLN A 140 8.95 4.68 18.67
CA GLN A 140 8.87 5.94 19.40
C GLN A 140 8.25 5.70 20.78
N LEU A 141 8.79 6.38 21.79
CA LEU A 141 8.23 6.35 23.13
C LEU A 141 7.15 7.44 23.25
N SER A 142 6.08 7.13 23.97
CA SER A 142 5.05 8.12 24.28
C SER A 142 5.56 9.17 25.27
N ASP A 143 4.96 10.35 25.28
CA ASP A 143 5.30 11.42 26.22
C ASP A 143 5.18 10.99 27.68
N LYS A 144 4.19 10.13 27.99
CA LYS A 144 4.05 9.53 29.32
C LYS A 144 5.24 8.65 29.68
N GLN A 145 5.72 7.85 28.72
CA GLN A 145 6.87 6.98 28.95
C GLN A 145 8.15 7.79 29.16
N LEU A 146 8.32 8.87 28.38
CA LEU A 146 9.41 9.82 28.52
C LEU A 146 9.37 10.53 29.88
N ALA A 147 8.20 10.98 30.32
CA ALA A 147 8.04 11.66 31.61
C ALA A 147 8.40 10.74 32.81
N VAL A 148 7.97 9.47 32.75
CA VAL A 148 8.33 8.48 33.77
C VAL A 148 9.83 8.19 33.73
N ALA A 149 10.41 8.04 32.53
CA ALA A 149 11.85 7.81 32.38
C ALA A 149 12.68 8.99 32.89
N ALA A 150 12.27 10.23 32.58
CA ALA A 150 12.90 11.46 33.06
C ALA A 150 12.90 11.52 34.59
N ARG A 151 11.79 11.14 35.24
CA ARG A 151 11.70 11.08 36.70
C ARG A 151 12.63 10.03 37.32
N ILE A 152 12.76 8.86 36.69
CA ILE A 152 13.66 7.79 37.14
C ILE A 152 15.13 8.20 36.96
N LEU A 153 15.45 8.88 35.86
CA LEU A 153 16.81 9.29 35.51
C LEU A 153 17.21 10.64 36.13
N GLY A 154 16.30 11.32 36.86
CA GLY A 154 16.57 12.62 37.47
C GLY A 154 16.78 13.76 36.46
N ILE A 155 16.22 13.62 35.26
CA ILE A 155 16.34 14.62 34.19
C ILE A 155 15.13 15.55 34.27
N HIS A 156 15.40 16.84 34.47
CA HIS A 156 14.42 17.93 34.34
C HIS A 156 14.56 18.63 32.99
#